data_AF-A0A7K1GPM0-F1
#
_entry.id   AF-A0A7K1GPM0-F1
#
_cell.length_a   1.000
_cell.length_b   1.000
_cell.length_c   1.000
_cell.angle_alpha   90.00
_cell.angle_beta   90.00
_cell.angle_gamma   90.00
#
_symmetry.space_group_name_H-M   'P 1'
#
loop_
_entity.id
_entity.type
_entity.pdbx_description
1 polymer ?
#
loop_
_entity_poly.entity_id
_entity_poly.type
_entity_poly.pdbx_seq_one_letter_code
_entity_poly.pdbx_strand_id
1 'polypeptide(L)'
;MLSERIKKYLAVKGLTSIDLALMLKVDESLLNTWLDTDKINDALLYKLIEAFPDIDLNFLIKGDDCTCTDSKQETSQEEEAKLATTSEIKYHLNQIELSTQAIKRLLK
;
A
#
# COMPACT_ATOMS: atom_id res chain seq x y z
N MET A 1 -16.44 5.81 14.77
CA MET A 1 -16.71 6.55 13.51
C MET A 1 -15.46 6.55 12.64
N LEU A 2 -15.57 6.71 11.31
CA LEU A 2 -14.41 6.65 10.38
C LEU A 2 -13.35 7.71 10.71
N SER A 3 -13.77 8.91 11.12
CA SER A 3 -12.88 9.97 11.58
C SER A 3 -12.05 9.60 12.81
N GLU A 4 -12.60 8.86 13.76
CA GLU A 4 -11.86 8.35 14.91
C GLU A 4 -10.82 7.31 14.50
N ARG A 5 -11.14 6.48 13.50
CA ARG A 5 -10.20 5.47 12.96
C ARG A 5 -9.02 6.13 12.28
N ILE A 6 -9.28 7.13 11.44
CA ILE A 6 -8.22 7.93 10.81
C ILE A 6 -7.36 8.62 11.86
N LYS A 7 -7.98 9.25 12.88
CA LYS A 7 -7.24 9.89 13.99
C LYS A 7 -6.37 8.90 14.78
N LYS A 8 -6.88 7.70 15.07
CA LYS A 8 -6.10 6.63 15.73
C LYS A 8 -4.94 6.16 14.86
N TYR A 9 -5.17 5.96 13.57
CA TYR A 9 -4.12 5.56 12.63
C TYR A 9 -3.00 6.60 12.55
N LEU A 10 -3.36 7.88 12.42
CA LEU A 10 -2.38 8.98 12.42
C LEU A 10 -1.57 8.99 13.72
N ALA A 11 -2.21 8.79 14.88
CA ALA A 11 -1.52 8.72 16.17
C ALA A 11 -0.50 7.58 16.23
N VAL A 12 -0.81 6.39 15.67
CA VAL A 12 0.12 5.25 15.58
C VAL A 12 1.32 5.58 14.69
N LYS A 13 1.10 6.33 13.59
CA LYS A 13 2.17 6.77 12.68
C LYS A 13 2.93 8.00 13.20
N GLY A 14 2.53 8.59 14.32
CA GLY A 14 3.10 9.83 14.83
C GLY A 14 2.81 11.06 13.96
N LEU A 15 1.71 11.02 13.20
CA LEU A 15 1.27 12.08 12.29
C LEU A 15 0.14 12.90 12.91
N THR A 16 0.06 14.17 12.51
CA THR A 16 -1.03 15.07 12.87
C THR A 16 -2.03 15.23 11.73
N SER A 17 -3.20 15.81 12.01
CA SER A 17 -4.18 16.17 10.97
C SER A 17 -3.60 17.16 9.95
N ILE A 18 -2.68 18.02 10.37
CA ILE A 18 -1.97 18.97 9.50
C ILE A 18 -1.09 18.20 8.51
N ASP A 19 -0.35 17.20 8.97
CA ASP A 19 0.49 16.37 8.12
C ASP A 19 -0.35 15.61 7.08
N LEU A 20 -1.50 15.09 7.50
CA LEU A 20 -2.44 14.42 6.60
C LEU A 20 -2.96 15.39 5.53
N ALA A 21 -3.33 16.61 5.90
CA ALA A 21 -3.79 17.64 4.96
C ALA A 21 -2.70 17.98 3.92
N LEU A 22 -1.46 18.10 4.37
CA LEU A 22 -0.30 18.34 3.50
C LEU A 22 -0.04 17.18 2.54
N MET A 23 -0.09 15.93 3.01
CA MET A 23 0.08 14.73 2.18
C MET A 23 -1.00 14.63 1.10
N LEU A 24 -2.26 14.89 1.47
CA LEU A 24 -3.40 14.82 0.56
C LEU A 24 -3.54 16.05 -0.35
N LYS A 25 -2.71 17.08 -0.11
CA LYS A 25 -2.74 18.40 -0.78
C LYS A 25 -4.13 19.04 -0.70
N VAL A 26 -4.69 19.09 0.50
CA VAL A 26 -6.00 19.69 0.78
C VAL A 26 -5.89 20.65 1.96
N ASP A 27 -6.80 21.62 2.03
CA ASP A 27 -6.88 22.52 3.18
C ASP A 27 -7.27 21.74 4.45
N GLU A 28 -6.59 22.01 5.56
CA GLU A 28 -6.84 21.35 6.84
C GLU A 28 -8.29 21.54 7.33
N SER A 29 -8.83 22.74 7.17
CA SER A 29 -10.22 23.06 7.52
C SER A 29 -11.23 22.22 6.72
N LEU A 30 -10.94 22.00 5.44
CA LEU A 30 -11.75 21.19 4.55
C LEU A 30 -11.65 19.69 4.93
N LEU A 31 -10.44 19.21 5.22
CA LEU A 31 -10.21 17.86 5.71
C LEU A 31 -10.98 17.62 7.02
N ASN A 32 -10.89 18.52 8.00
CA ASN A 32 -11.61 18.40 9.26
C ASN A 32 -13.13 18.40 9.03
N THR A 33 -13.64 19.24 8.12
CA THR A 33 -15.07 19.22 7.74
C THR A 33 -15.48 17.86 7.18
N TRP A 34 -14.68 17.25 6.31
CA TRP A 34 -14.97 15.93 5.76
C TRP A 34 -14.94 14.83 6.82
N LEU A 35 -13.96 14.87 7.72
CA LEU A 35 -13.85 13.92 8.82
C LEU A 35 -15.02 14.06 9.81
N ASP A 36 -15.41 15.28 10.17
CA ASP A 36 -16.41 15.50 11.22
C ASP A 36 -17.85 15.30 10.72
N THR A 37 -18.12 15.46 9.43
CA THR A 37 -19.48 15.32 8.87
C THR A 37 -19.85 13.88 8.49
N ASP A 38 -18.94 12.91 8.66
CA ASP A 38 -19.08 11.52 8.17
C ASP A 38 -19.43 11.43 6.67
N LYS A 39 -19.25 12.54 5.93
CA LYS A 39 -19.41 12.67 4.48
C LYS A 39 -18.07 12.52 3.79
N ILE A 40 -17.34 11.49 4.17
CA ILE A 40 -16.10 11.14 3.52
C ILE A 40 -16.48 10.62 2.13
N ASN A 41 -16.07 11.37 1.10
CA ASN A 41 -16.32 10.97 -0.28
C ASN A 41 -15.29 9.93 -0.74
N ASP A 42 -15.66 9.17 -1.77
CA ASP A 42 -14.78 8.12 -2.33
C ASP A 42 -13.42 8.70 -2.75
N ALA A 43 -13.38 9.93 -3.26
CA ALA A 43 -12.14 10.59 -3.66
C ALA A 43 -11.15 10.77 -2.50
N LEU A 44 -11.64 11.09 -1.29
CA LEU A 44 -10.81 11.20 -0.10
C LEU A 44 -10.30 9.82 0.35
N LEU A 45 -11.14 8.78 0.27
CA LEU A 45 -10.73 7.41 0.56
C LEU A 45 -9.62 6.93 -0.37
N TYR A 46 -9.76 7.17 -1.68
CA TYR A 46 -8.73 6.80 -2.65
C TYR A 46 -7.41 7.54 -2.40
N LYS A 47 -7.47 8.85 -2.12
CA LYS A 47 -6.26 9.62 -1.78
C LYS A 47 -5.60 9.13 -0.48
N LEU A 48 -6.38 8.71 0.51
CA LEU A 48 -5.88 8.11 1.74
C LEU A 48 -5.14 6.81 1.46
N ILE A 49 -5.73 5.91 0.67
CA ILE A 49 -5.09 4.63 0.29
C ILE A 49 -3.83 4.85 -0.57
N GLU A 50 -3.85 5.85 -1.45
CA GLU A 50 -2.68 6.22 -2.24
C GLU A 50 -1.54 6.76 -1.37
N ALA A 51 -1.86 7.58 -0.37
CA ALA A 51 -0.88 8.12 0.59
C ALA A 51 -0.38 7.06 1.59
N PHE A 52 -1.21 6.05 1.90
CA PHE A 52 -0.94 5.02 2.88
C PHE A 52 -1.28 3.64 2.29
N PRO A 53 -0.33 2.98 1.60
CA PRO A 53 -0.59 1.69 0.97
C PRO A 53 -0.81 0.54 1.95
N ASP A 54 -0.63 0.78 3.25
CA ASP A 54 -0.83 -0.16 4.35
C ASP A 54 -2.26 -0.17 4.93
N ILE A 55 -3.14 0.71 4.43
CA ILE A 55 -4.56 0.71 4.73
C ILE A 55 -5.39 0.38 3.49
N ASP A 56 -6.52 -0.29 3.67
CA ASP A 56 -7.47 -0.59 2.61
C ASP A 56 -8.87 -0.05 2.92
N LEU A 57 -9.77 -0.15 1.93
CA LEU A 57 -11.17 0.24 2.10
C LEU A 57 -11.88 -0.56 3.20
N ASN A 58 -11.47 -1.80 3.49
CA ASN A 58 -12.09 -2.58 4.56
C ASN A 58 -11.75 -2.00 5.94
N PHE A 59 -10.49 -1.63 6.17
CA PHE A 59 -10.05 -0.96 7.40
C PHE A 59 -10.82 0.34 7.62
N LEU A 60 -11.01 1.13 6.56
CA LEU A 60 -11.74 2.39 6.65
C LEU A 60 -13.25 2.13 6.90
N ILE A 61 -13.90 1.31 6.07
CA ILE A 61 -15.36 1.12 6.08
C ILE A 61 -15.81 0.18 7.20
N LYS A 62 -15.30 -1.06 7.22
CA LYS A 62 -15.72 -2.08 8.20
C LYS A 62 -15.11 -1.79 9.57
N GLY A 63 -13.85 -1.35 9.55
CA GLY A 63 -12.99 -1.15 10.71
C GLY A 63 -13.18 -2.19 11.78
N ASP A 64 -13.09 -3.43 11.30
CA ASP A 64 -12.44 -4.48 12.03
C ASP A 64 -11.05 -3.97 12.42
N ASP A 65 -10.70 -4.09 13.70
CA ASP A 65 -9.38 -3.75 14.24
C ASP A 65 -8.24 -4.60 13.61
N CYS A 66 -8.62 -5.62 12.83
CA CYS A 66 -7.73 -6.50 12.09
C CYS A 66 -7.73 -6.13 10.60
N THR A 67 -7.01 -5.08 10.23
CA THR A 67 -6.12 -5.05 9.06
C THR A 67 -5.53 -3.65 8.90
N CYS A 68 -4.68 -3.25 9.84
CA CYS A 68 -3.39 -2.76 9.33
C CYS A 68 -2.84 -3.94 8.54
N THR A 69 -2.32 -3.77 7.32
CA THR A 69 -1.47 -4.83 6.79
C THR A 69 -0.30 -4.96 7.76
N ASP A 70 -0.42 -5.89 8.71
CA ASP A 70 0.69 -6.44 9.45
C ASP A 70 1.53 -7.15 8.38
N SER A 71 2.39 -6.36 7.76
CA SER A 71 3.64 -6.88 7.23
C SER A 71 4.38 -7.48 8.43
N LYS A 72 4.14 -8.79 8.63
CA LYS A 72 4.71 -9.76 9.59
C LYS A 72 3.74 -10.07 10.74
N GLN A 73 3.19 -11.27 10.94
CA GLN A 73 3.65 -12.62 10.54
C GLN A 73 2.51 -13.65 10.78
N GLU A 74 2.13 -14.40 9.75
CA GLU A 74 1.75 -15.83 9.82
C GLU A 74 2.19 -16.46 8.49
N THR A 75 3.47 -16.78 8.32
CA THR A 75 4.03 -18.14 8.48
C THR A 75 3.05 -19.24 8.06
N SER A 76 2.95 -19.53 6.75
CA SER A 76 2.84 -20.89 6.17
C SER A 76 2.45 -20.92 4.67
N GLN A 77 2.10 -19.79 4.03
CA GLN A 77 1.79 -19.77 2.59
C GLN A 77 2.79 -19.00 1.72
N GLU A 78 3.73 -18.26 2.33
CA GLU A 78 4.67 -17.41 1.58
C GLU A 78 5.90 -18.18 1.04
N GLU A 79 6.26 -19.32 1.63
CA GLU A 79 7.41 -20.12 1.15
C GLU A 79 7.14 -20.78 -0.20
N GLU A 80 5.91 -21.24 -0.47
CA GLU A 80 5.58 -21.84 -1.78
C GLU A 80 5.47 -20.78 -2.89
N ALA A 81 4.91 -19.60 -2.58
CA ALA A 81 4.78 -18.51 -3.54
C ALA A 81 6.14 -17.89 -3.90
N LYS A 82 7.03 -17.67 -2.91
CA LYS A 82 8.40 -17.18 -3.15
C LYS A 82 9.26 -18.19 -3.89
N LEU A 83 9.12 -19.50 -3.64
CA LEU A 83 9.84 -20.51 -4.42
C LEU A 83 9.40 -20.49 -5.90
N ALA A 84 8.11 -20.31 -6.15
CA ALA A 84 7.57 -20.20 -7.50
C ALA A 84 8.08 -18.95 -8.23
N THR A 85 8.05 -17.77 -7.57
CA THR A 85 8.54 -16.52 -8.19
C THR A 85 10.05 -16.53 -8.42
N THR A 86 10.82 -17.09 -7.50
CA THR A 86 12.30 -17.14 -7.64
C THR A 86 12.71 -18.07 -8.79
N SER A 87 11.97 -19.18 -8.97
CA SER A 87 12.21 -20.12 -10.07
C SER A 87 11.88 -19.49 -11.43
N GLU A 88 10.80 -18.72 -11.50
CA GLU A 88 10.36 -18.02 -12.71
C GLU A 88 11.33 -16.88 -13.08
N ILE A 89 11.78 -16.08 -12.10
CA ILE A 89 12.81 -15.05 -12.29
C ILE A 89 14.12 -15.67 -12.78
N LYS A 90 14.53 -16.81 -12.21
CA LYS A 90 15.76 -17.51 -12.60
C LYS A 90 15.67 -18.10 -14.00
N TYR A 91 14.50 -18.60 -14.40
CA TYR A 91 14.24 -19.05 -15.76
C TYR A 91 14.40 -17.89 -16.76
N HIS A 92 13.79 -16.74 -16.48
CA HIS A 92 13.90 -15.57 -17.36
C HIS A 92 15.32 -15.01 -17.45
N LEU A 93 16.06 -14.97 -16.33
CA LEU A 93 17.48 -14.58 -16.34
C LEU A 93 18.33 -15.48 -17.24
N ASN A 94 18.13 -16.79 -17.18
CA ASN A 94 18.86 -17.74 -18.02
C ASN A 94 18.54 -17.56 -19.51
N GLN A 95 17.27 -17.30 -19.86
CA GLN A 95 16.86 -17.02 -21.24
C GLN A 95 17.51 -15.75 -21.79
N ILE A 96 17.62 -14.71 -20.96
CA ILE A 96 18.31 -13.46 -21.30
C ILE A 96 19.80 -13.71 -21.54
N GLU A 97 20.45 -14.51 -20.69
CA GLU A 97 21.87 -14.82 -20.82
C GLU A 97 22.18 -15.62 -22.10
N LEU A 98 21.37 -16.65 -22.39
CA LEU A 98 21.48 -17.42 -23.63
C LEU A 98 21.29 -16.54 -24.87
N SER A 99 20.28 -15.67 -24.86
CA SER A 99 20.01 -14.72 -25.94
C SER A 99 21.17 -13.74 -26.12
N THR A 100 21.73 -13.24 -25.02
CA THR A 100 22.87 -12.31 -25.03
C THR A 100 24.13 -12.98 -25.59
N GLN A 101 24.39 -14.24 -25.24
CA GLN A 101 25.51 -15.00 -25.80
C GLN A 101 25.32 -15.29 -27.29
N ALA A 102 24.10 -15.61 -27.72
CA ALA A 102 23.79 -15.81 -29.15
C ALA A 102 24.01 -14.52 -29.96
N ILE A 103 23.54 -13.37 -29.46
CA ILE A 103 23.78 -12.05 -30.08
C ILE A 103 25.29 -11.75 -30.15
N LYS A 104 26.04 -11.99 -29.07
CA LYS A 104 27.50 -11.80 -29.04
C LYS A 104 28.24 -12.69 -30.05
N ARG A 105 27.71 -13.88 -30.38
CA ARG A 105 28.27 -14.76 -31.42
C ARG A 105 27.91 -14.30 -32.83
N LEU A 106 26.78 -13.64 -33.03
CA LEU A 106 26.37 -13.05 -34.31
C LEU A 106 27.08 -11.73 -34.63
N LEU A 107 27.58 -11.04 -33.60
CA LEU A 107 28.32 -9.78 -33.73
C LEU A 107 29.86 -9.95 -33.77
N LYS A 108 30.36 -11.19 -33.80
CA LYS A 108 31.76 -11.54 -34.07
C LYS A 108 31.89 -12.11 -35.47
#